data_AF-A0A6N4AF14-F1
#
_entry.id   AF-A0A6N4AF14-F1
#
_cell.length_a   1.000
_cell.length_b   1.000
_cell.length_c   1.000
_cell.angle_alpha   90.00
_cell.angle_beta   90.00
_cell.angle_gamma   90.00
#
_symmetry.space_group_name_H-M   'P 1'
#
loop_
_entity.id
_entity.type
_entity.pdbx_description
1 polymer ?
#
loop_
_entity_poly.entity_id
_entity_poly.type
_entity_poly.pdbx_seq_one_letter_code
_entity_poly.pdbx_strand_id
1 'polypeptide(L)'
;MKTFLTSFLIFVFSFCQAQLKLDKKDLKNLIAMGEIYSLNPNARGEEFAKSMDSLRTPKLNNIVDKSIEIGKAQKTILDSKFLSRPSNDELIMWYVIREIHYNRVSKTKKPRDVKDVAADVLSRKIDERWLLDNYYYRISGAVGTLFNESDLSAVNINIETLGFKNKTEKAIFFFNMVDRLIGGRFKVLMTLKKNDKIVEFIKKLPKFNNKDYYYYQDFDFEDFDFIGYEITESYKKRDINNLYDTLISHFIALSYIDGKKIGEVVYYNSILYQPKYFEFSVAKKDLETIYERSK
;
A
#
# COMPACT_ATOMS: atom_id res chain seq x y z
N MET A 1 -26.79 -49.50 -39.07
CA MET A 1 -27.57 -48.63 -38.16
C MET A 1 -26.86 -48.63 -36.80
N LYS A 2 -25.89 -47.72 -36.58
CA LYS A 2 -26.07 -46.44 -35.87
C LYS A 2 -26.78 -46.58 -34.52
N THR A 3 -26.07 -47.08 -33.52
CA THR A 3 -26.38 -46.81 -32.11
C THR A 3 -25.59 -45.57 -31.69
N PHE A 4 -26.35 -44.53 -31.35
CA PHE A 4 -25.89 -43.19 -31.05
C PHE A 4 -25.14 -43.16 -29.72
N LEU A 5 -23.85 -42.81 -29.80
CA LEU A 5 -23.04 -42.34 -28.70
C LEU A 5 -23.68 -41.02 -28.20
N THR A 6 -24.41 -41.07 -27.10
CA THR A 6 -25.01 -39.86 -26.51
C THR A 6 -23.98 -39.27 -25.56
N SER A 7 -23.15 -38.38 -26.11
CA SER A 7 -22.16 -37.60 -25.36
C SER A 7 -22.83 -36.77 -24.27
N PHE A 8 -22.38 -37.00 -23.03
CA PHE A 8 -22.71 -36.22 -21.85
C PHE A 8 -22.05 -34.84 -21.98
N LEU A 9 -22.77 -33.88 -22.55
CA LEU A 9 -22.34 -32.50 -22.67
C LEU A 9 -22.61 -31.79 -21.34
N ILE A 10 -21.69 -31.94 -20.38
CA ILE A 10 -21.65 -31.10 -19.18
C ILE A 10 -21.32 -29.69 -19.65
N PHE A 11 -22.35 -28.91 -19.94
CA PHE A 11 -22.26 -27.46 -19.92
C PHE A 11 -21.90 -27.07 -18.48
N VAL A 12 -20.60 -26.90 -18.22
CA VAL A 12 -20.15 -26.11 -17.08
C VAL A 12 -20.59 -24.69 -17.41
N PHE A 13 -21.81 -24.34 -17.02
CA PHE A 13 -22.16 -22.95 -16.77
C PHE A 13 -21.24 -22.53 -15.62
N SER A 14 -20.07 -22.00 -15.97
CA SER A 14 -19.34 -21.09 -15.11
C SER A 14 -20.26 -19.90 -14.92
N PHE A 15 -21.22 -20.02 -14.00
CA PHE A 15 -21.82 -18.88 -13.37
C PHE A 15 -20.62 -18.09 -12.84
N CYS A 16 -20.30 -16.99 -13.51
CA CYS A 16 -19.38 -16.00 -13.02
C CYS A 16 -20.06 -15.44 -11.76
N GLN A 17 -19.94 -16.16 -10.65
CA GLN A 17 -20.48 -15.72 -9.38
C GLN A 17 -19.68 -14.49 -9.02
N ALA A 18 -20.36 -13.34 -8.96
CA ALA A 18 -19.76 -12.09 -8.53
C ALA A 18 -18.94 -12.33 -7.26
N GLN A 19 -17.70 -11.84 -7.25
CA GLN A 19 -16.80 -12.01 -6.10
C GLN A 19 -17.40 -11.37 -4.84
N LEU A 20 -18.21 -10.34 -4.99
CA LEU A 20 -18.99 -9.73 -3.93
C LEU A 20 -20.39 -9.35 -4.45
N LYS A 21 -21.43 -9.79 -3.75
CA LYS A 21 -22.81 -9.37 -4.00
C LYS A 21 -23.20 -8.28 -3.01
N LEU A 22 -23.61 -7.13 -3.52
CA LEU A 22 -24.17 -6.02 -2.75
C LEU A 22 -25.65 -5.88 -3.07
N ASP A 23 -26.45 -5.45 -2.09
CA ASP A 23 -27.81 -5.05 -2.37
C ASP A 23 -27.85 -3.72 -3.15
N LYS A 24 -29.03 -3.33 -3.65
CA LYS A 24 -29.19 -2.12 -4.46
C LYS A 24 -28.79 -0.84 -3.71
N LYS A 25 -29.01 -0.76 -2.40
CA LYS A 25 -28.71 0.41 -1.57
C LYS A 25 -27.21 0.48 -1.32
N ASP A 26 -26.59 -0.62 -0.91
CA ASP A 26 -25.14 -0.73 -0.70
C ASP A 26 -24.35 -0.40 -1.97
N LEU A 27 -24.77 -0.95 -3.12
CA LEU A 27 -24.13 -0.64 -4.40
C LEU A 27 -24.24 0.85 -4.75
N LYS A 28 -25.44 1.43 -4.62
CA LYS A 28 -25.65 2.87 -4.88
C LYS A 28 -24.77 3.73 -3.97
N ASN A 29 -24.72 3.40 -2.68
CA ASN A 29 -23.95 4.16 -1.71
C ASN A 29 -22.44 4.00 -1.92
N LEU A 30 -21.95 2.81 -2.26
CA LEU A 30 -20.54 2.57 -2.58
C LEU A 30 -20.10 3.34 -3.83
N ILE A 31 -20.95 3.41 -4.86
CA ILE A 31 -20.68 4.22 -6.05
C ILE A 31 -20.57 5.70 -5.65
N ALA A 32 -21.53 6.21 -4.87
CA ALA A 32 -21.51 7.59 -4.39
C ALA A 32 -20.24 7.90 -3.56
N MET A 33 -19.77 6.97 -2.73
CA MET A 33 -18.49 7.11 -2.02
C MET A 33 -17.32 7.26 -3.00
N GLY A 34 -17.28 6.45 -4.07
CA GLY A 34 -16.28 6.57 -5.13
C GLY A 34 -16.29 7.93 -5.81
N GLU A 35 -17.48 8.49 -6.06
CA GLU A 35 -17.63 9.82 -6.66
C GLU A 35 -17.21 10.94 -5.71
N ILE A 36 -17.62 10.89 -4.43
CA ILE A 36 -17.20 11.85 -3.39
C ILE A 36 -15.69 11.83 -3.23
N TYR A 37 -15.09 10.65 -3.11
CA TYR A 37 -13.63 10.50 -3.03
C TYR A 37 -12.93 11.08 -4.25
N SER A 38 -13.52 10.94 -5.44
CA SER A 38 -12.92 11.47 -6.67
C SER A 38 -12.84 12.99 -6.71
N LEU A 39 -13.76 13.68 -6.04
CA LEU A 39 -13.76 15.13 -5.90
C LEU A 39 -12.78 15.62 -4.82
N ASN A 40 -12.50 14.77 -3.83
CA ASN A 40 -11.60 15.08 -2.72
C ASN A 40 -10.78 13.83 -2.33
N PRO A 41 -9.73 13.50 -3.10
CA PRO A 41 -8.95 12.26 -2.90
C PRO A 41 -8.11 12.28 -1.62
N ASN A 42 -7.94 13.46 -1.00
CA ASN A 42 -7.30 13.59 0.30
C ASN A 42 -8.27 13.34 1.48
N ALA A 43 -9.56 13.11 1.20
CA ALA A 43 -10.60 12.84 2.18
C ALA A 43 -10.77 13.94 3.26
N ARG A 44 -10.37 15.19 2.98
CA ARG A 44 -10.29 16.25 4.01
C ARG A 44 -11.58 17.04 4.20
N GLY A 45 -11.79 17.56 5.40
CA GLY A 45 -12.80 18.56 5.70
C GLY A 45 -14.16 18.00 6.14
N GLU A 46 -14.94 18.83 6.83
CA GLU A 46 -16.23 18.43 7.41
C GLU A 46 -17.25 18.03 6.35
N GLU A 47 -17.26 18.67 5.18
CA GLU A 47 -18.19 18.35 4.11
C GLU A 47 -17.97 16.94 3.57
N PHE A 48 -16.70 16.53 3.39
CA PHE A 48 -16.36 15.17 3.03
C PHE A 48 -16.86 14.19 4.10
N ALA A 49 -16.56 14.48 5.38
CA ALA A 49 -16.97 13.61 6.47
C ALA A 49 -18.50 13.44 6.55
N LYS A 50 -19.26 14.55 6.47
CA LYS A 50 -20.74 14.53 6.46
C LYS A 50 -21.28 13.77 5.25
N SER A 51 -20.70 13.96 4.07
CA SER A 51 -21.11 13.27 2.85
C SER A 51 -20.89 11.76 2.95
N MET A 52 -19.72 11.33 3.44
CA MET A 52 -19.43 9.92 3.68
C MET A 52 -20.34 9.31 4.77
N ASP A 53 -20.57 10.03 5.86
CA ASP A 53 -21.41 9.58 6.98
C ASP A 53 -22.86 9.34 6.56
N SER A 54 -23.39 10.18 5.64
CA SER A 54 -24.75 10.03 5.10
C SER A 54 -24.99 8.74 4.29
N LEU A 55 -23.91 8.07 3.86
CA LEU A 55 -23.96 6.88 3.01
C LEU A 55 -23.88 5.57 3.79
N ARG A 56 -23.94 5.63 5.14
CA ARG A 56 -23.86 4.44 6.00
C ARG A 56 -24.93 3.40 5.71
N THR A 57 -24.47 2.16 5.77
CA THR A 57 -25.27 0.94 5.89
C THR A 57 -24.47 -0.04 6.76
N PRO A 58 -25.09 -1.09 7.32
CA PRO A 58 -24.34 -2.11 8.07
C PRO A 58 -23.14 -2.67 7.29
N LYS A 59 -23.25 -2.79 5.95
CA LYS A 59 -22.17 -3.29 5.08
C LYS A 59 -21.06 -2.25 4.86
N LEU A 60 -21.39 -0.96 4.88
CA LEU A 60 -20.48 0.13 4.53
C LEU A 60 -19.91 0.90 5.73
N ASN A 61 -20.40 0.65 6.95
CA ASN A 61 -19.97 1.38 8.16
C ASN A 61 -18.45 1.44 8.32
N ASN A 62 -17.77 0.30 8.16
CA ASN A 62 -16.31 0.26 8.31
C ASN A 62 -15.57 1.06 7.23
N ILE A 63 -16.08 1.08 6.00
CA ILE A 63 -15.51 1.90 4.91
C ILE A 63 -15.66 3.38 5.26
N VAL A 64 -16.86 3.79 5.70
CA VAL A 64 -17.14 5.18 6.11
C VAL A 64 -16.23 5.61 7.26
N ASP A 65 -16.14 4.80 8.33
CA ASP A 65 -15.31 5.11 9.50
C ASP A 65 -13.85 5.28 9.11
N LYS A 66 -13.33 4.37 8.28
CA LYS A 66 -11.95 4.43 7.77
C LYS A 66 -11.73 5.65 6.87
N SER A 67 -12.65 5.98 5.96
CA SER A 67 -12.54 7.16 5.09
C SER A 67 -12.54 8.46 5.88
N ILE A 68 -13.41 8.58 6.88
CA ILE A 68 -13.46 9.76 7.75
C ILE A 68 -12.17 9.86 8.57
N GLU A 69 -11.65 8.74 9.09
CA GLU A 69 -10.41 8.74 9.87
C GLU A 69 -9.19 9.11 9.03
N ILE A 70 -9.08 8.59 7.80
CA ILE A 70 -8.06 9.01 6.83
C ILE A 70 -8.09 10.54 6.66
N GLY A 71 -9.31 11.11 6.56
CA GLY A 71 -9.54 12.54 6.44
C GLY A 71 -9.08 13.39 7.63
N LYS A 72 -9.10 12.83 8.84
CA LYS A 72 -8.56 13.50 10.04
C LYS A 72 -7.04 13.46 10.05
N ALA A 73 -6.45 12.32 9.69
CA ALA A 73 -5.01 12.05 9.80
C ALA A 73 -4.44 12.38 11.20
N GLN A 74 -5.20 12.04 12.23
CA GLN A 74 -4.80 12.19 13.63
C GLN A 74 -4.18 10.89 14.15
N LYS A 75 -3.61 10.93 15.36
CA LYS A 75 -2.92 9.78 15.98
C LYS A 75 -3.75 8.49 16.00
N THR A 76 -5.08 8.61 16.08
CA THR A 76 -6.04 7.52 16.02
C THR A 76 -5.97 6.67 14.73
N ILE A 77 -5.43 7.19 13.62
CA ILE A 77 -5.17 6.38 12.40
C ILE A 77 -4.17 5.24 12.63
N LEU A 78 -3.38 5.32 13.71
CA LEU A 78 -2.42 4.30 14.11
C LEU A 78 -3.05 3.20 14.98
N ASP A 79 -4.32 3.32 15.33
CA ASP A 79 -5.03 2.28 16.08
C ASP A 79 -5.12 0.99 15.25
N SER A 80 -5.04 -0.16 15.94
CA SER A 80 -5.10 -1.48 15.28
C SER A 80 -6.31 -1.63 14.36
N LYS A 81 -7.48 -1.08 14.70
CA LYS A 81 -8.69 -1.19 13.85
C LYS A 81 -8.54 -0.58 12.45
N PHE A 82 -7.62 0.36 12.25
CA PHE A 82 -7.33 0.96 10.94
C PHE A 82 -6.15 0.29 10.25
N LEU A 83 -5.13 -0.13 11.02
CA LEU A 83 -3.92 -0.77 10.49
C LEU A 83 -4.08 -2.28 10.26
N SER A 84 -5.03 -2.94 10.92
CA SER A 84 -5.28 -4.37 10.78
C SER A 84 -5.82 -4.70 9.39
N ARG A 85 -5.52 -5.93 8.95
CA ARG A 85 -5.98 -6.48 7.68
C ARG A 85 -7.52 -6.37 7.58
N PRO A 86 -8.05 -5.67 6.57
CA PRO A 86 -9.49 -5.64 6.32
C PRO A 86 -10.05 -7.00 5.94
N SER A 87 -11.38 -7.13 6.00
CA SER A 87 -12.06 -8.28 5.40
C SER A 87 -11.90 -8.26 3.86
N ASN A 88 -12.01 -9.42 3.22
CA ASN A 88 -11.92 -9.50 1.76
C ASN A 88 -13.01 -8.62 1.08
N ASP A 89 -14.22 -8.58 1.64
CA ASP A 89 -15.30 -7.71 1.14
C ASP A 89 -14.90 -6.23 1.22
N GLU A 90 -14.31 -5.79 2.34
CA GLU A 90 -13.82 -4.41 2.47
C GLU A 90 -12.75 -4.08 1.44
N LEU A 91 -11.80 -5.00 1.22
CA LEU A 91 -10.74 -4.82 0.22
C LEU A 91 -11.33 -4.62 -1.19
N ILE A 92 -12.36 -5.37 -1.55
CA ILE A 92 -13.07 -5.22 -2.83
C ILE A 92 -13.80 -3.88 -2.90
N MET A 93 -14.49 -3.48 -1.84
CA MET A 93 -15.22 -2.19 -1.81
C MET A 93 -14.27 -0.99 -1.93
N TRP A 94 -13.11 -1.02 -1.26
CA TRP A 94 -12.05 -0.02 -1.46
C TRP A 94 -11.51 -0.01 -2.89
N TYR A 95 -11.48 -1.16 -3.55
CA TYR A 95 -11.06 -1.26 -4.94
C TYR A 95 -12.14 -0.72 -5.90
N VAL A 96 -13.42 -0.86 -5.60
CA VAL A 96 -14.50 -0.18 -6.36
C VAL A 96 -14.31 1.34 -6.30
N ILE A 97 -14.06 1.90 -5.11
CA ILE A 97 -13.78 3.34 -4.92
C ILE A 97 -12.55 3.77 -5.76
N ARG A 98 -11.50 2.94 -5.79
CA ARG A 98 -10.32 3.15 -6.64
C ARG A 98 -10.67 3.26 -8.11
N GLU A 99 -11.38 2.26 -8.63
CA GLU A 99 -11.64 2.16 -10.08
C GLU A 99 -12.58 3.25 -10.55
N ILE A 100 -13.56 3.66 -9.73
CA ILE A 100 -14.39 4.83 -10.01
C ILE A 100 -13.53 6.09 -10.10
N HIS A 101 -12.60 6.27 -9.15
CA HIS A 101 -11.69 7.41 -9.18
C HIS A 101 -10.78 7.40 -10.41
N TYR A 102 -10.16 6.26 -10.72
CA TYR A 102 -9.25 6.13 -11.85
C TYR A 102 -9.99 6.35 -13.18
N ASN A 103 -11.22 5.84 -13.30
CA ASN A 103 -12.07 6.07 -14.46
C ASN A 103 -12.38 7.56 -14.69
N ARG A 104 -12.45 8.36 -13.62
CA ARG A 104 -12.75 9.80 -13.70
C ARG A 104 -11.52 10.66 -13.97
N VAL A 105 -10.35 10.28 -13.48
CA VAL A 105 -9.12 11.09 -13.57
C VAL A 105 -8.10 10.59 -14.59
N SER A 106 -8.37 9.45 -15.25
CA SER A 106 -7.51 8.93 -16.30
C SER A 106 -7.31 9.97 -17.40
N LYS A 107 -6.05 10.09 -17.86
CA LYS A 107 -5.68 11.00 -18.94
C LYS A 107 -5.65 10.31 -20.30
N THR A 108 -5.68 8.97 -20.31
CA THR A 108 -5.48 8.15 -21.51
C THR A 108 -6.74 7.38 -21.92
N LYS A 109 -7.68 7.16 -20.99
CA LYS A 109 -8.90 6.37 -21.22
C LYS A 109 -10.12 7.27 -21.21
N LYS A 110 -11.07 6.97 -22.11
CA LYS A 110 -12.40 7.60 -22.08
C LYS A 110 -13.17 7.10 -20.85
N PRO A 111 -13.74 7.98 -20.01
CA PRO A 111 -14.54 7.57 -18.86
C PRO A 111 -15.74 6.70 -19.27
N ARG A 112 -15.91 5.57 -18.59
CA ARG A 112 -17.10 4.70 -18.65
C ARG A 112 -18.16 5.17 -17.64
N ASP A 113 -19.38 4.67 -17.76
CA ASP A 113 -20.41 4.85 -16.73
C ASP A 113 -19.93 4.23 -15.40
N VAL A 114 -20.11 4.96 -14.28
CA VAL A 114 -19.60 4.54 -12.97
C VAL A 114 -20.28 3.27 -12.45
N LYS A 115 -21.52 2.98 -12.87
CA LYS A 115 -22.21 1.74 -12.54
C LYS A 115 -21.58 0.56 -13.26
N ASP A 116 -21.18 0.73 -14.52
CA ASP A 116 -20.49 -0.31 -15.29
C ASP A 116 -19.13 -0.60 -14.69
N VAL A 117 -18.39 0.43 -14.26
CA VAL A 117 -17.11 0.27 -13.56
C VAL A 117 -17.28 -0.52 -12.27
N ALA A 118 -18.27 -0.16 -11.44
CA ALA A 118 -18.53 -0.88 -10.19
C ALA A 118 -18.96 -2.35 -10.44
N ALA A 119 -19.83 -2.58 -11.42
CA ALA A 119 -20.31 -3.92 -11.76
C ALA A 119 -19.17 -4.82 -12.26
N ASP A 120 -18.29 -4.30 -13.13
CA ASP A 120 -17.11 -4.99 -13.64
C ASP A 120 -16.20 -5.45 -12.48
N VAL A 121 -15.86 -4.54 -11.56
CA VAL A 121 -15.03 -4.86 -10.37
C VAL A 121 -15.67 -5.91 -9.47
N LEU A 122 -16.97 -5.80 -9.19
CA LEU A 122 -17.68 -6.74 -8.31
C LEU A 122 -17.86 -8.12 -8.96
N SER A 123 -17.87 -8.19 -10.29
CA SER A 123 -18.09 -9.44 -11.03
C SER A 123 -16.84 -10.29 -11.22
N ARG A 124 -15.65 -9.67 -11.31
CA ARG A 124 -14.41 -10.37 -11.64
C ARG A 124 -13.60 -10.77 -10.42
N LYS A 125 -12.88 -11.88 -10.53
CA LYS A 125 -11.88 -12.25 -9.53
C LYS A 125 -10.67 -11.33 -9.65
N ILE A 126 -10.30 -10.67 -8.57
CA ILE A 126 -9.15 -9.75 -8.52
C ILE A 126 -8.09 -10.35 -7.61
N ASP A 127 -6.81 -10.18 -7.98
CA ASP A 127 -5.69 -10.58 -7.14
C ASP A 127 -5.79 -9.89 -5.76
N GLU A 128 -5.83 -10.68 -4.69
CA GLU A 128 -5.94 -10.16 -3.31
C GLU A 128 -4.79 -9.21 -2.98
N ARG A 129 -3.61 -9.39 -3.60
CA ARG A 129 -2.44 -8.52 -3.43
C ARG A 129 -2.70 -7.11 -3.92
N TRP A 130 -3.40 -6.97 -5.06
CA TRP A 130 -3.80 -5.65 -5.59
C TRP A 130 -4.83 -4.97 -4.70
N LEU A 131 -5.79 -5.74 -4.18
CA LEU A 131 -6.83 -5.21 -3.30
C LEU A 131 -6.22 -4.70 -1.98
N LEU A 132 -5.27 -5.45 -1.43
CA LEU A 132 -4.58 -5.09 -0.18
C LEU A 132 -3.64 -3.90 -0.35
N ASP A 133 -2.85 -3.88 -1.41
CA ASP A 133 -1.97 -2.75 -1.72
C ASP A 133 -2.77 -1.46 -1.91
N ASN A 134 -3.87 -1.54 -2.66
CA ASN A 134 -4.80 -0.43 -2.84
C ASN A 134 -5.39 0.09 -1.52
N TYR A 135 -5.68 -0.79 -0.55
CA TYR A 135 -6.15 -0.37 0.76
C TYR A 135 -5.07 0.40 1.53
N TYR A 136 -3.87 -0.16 1.66
CA TYR A 136 -2.81 0.46 2.44
C TYR A 136 -2.21 1.70 1.78
N TYR A 137 -2.26 1.80 0.45
CA TYR A 137 -1.92 3.03 -0.27
C TYR A 137 -2.75 4.23 0.21
N ARG A 138 -4.04 4.03 0.51
CA ARG A 138 -4.91 5.11 1.03
C ARG A 138 -4.67 5.39 2.51
N ILE A 139 -4.57 4.35 3.33
CA ILE A 139 -4.38 4.50 4.77
C ILE A 139 -3.02 5.14 5.06
N SER A 140 -1.97 4.70 4.37
CA SER A 140 -0.63 5.27 4.53
C SER A 140 -0.63 6.76 4.22
N GLY A 141 -1.45 7.21 3.26
CA GLY A 141 -1.68 8.61 2.93
C GLY A 141 -1.86 9.50 4.16
N ALA A 142 -2.75 9.10 5.07
CA ALA A 142 -3.05 9.77 6.32
C ALA A 142 -1.93 9.62 7.36
N VAL A 143 -1.31 8.44 7.47
CA VAL A 143 -0.13 8.22 8.34
C VAL A 143 1.01 9.16 7.95
N GLY A 144 1.26 9.35 6.66
CA GLY A 144 2.26 10.29 6.15
C GLY A 144 1.94 11.74 6.48
N THR A 145 0.66 12.15 6.44
CA THR A 145 0.29 13.51 6.88
C THR A 145 0.49 13.68 8.38
N LEU A 146 0.06 12.71 9.19
CA LEU A 146 0.31 12.73 10.63
C LEU A 146 1.80 12.88 10.93
N PHE A 147 2.65 12.11 10.25
CA PHE A 147 4.10 12.13 10.43
C PHE A 147 4.76 13.47 10.04
N ASN A 148 4.13 14.27 9.18
CA ASN A 148 4.66 15.61 8.86
C ASN A 148 4.58 16.56 10.07
N GLU A 149 3.62 16.33 10.96
CA GLU A 149 3.26 17.25 12.04
C GLU A 149 3.53 16.64 13.43
N SER A 150 3.98 15.38 13.49
CA SER A 150 4.10 14.62 14.73
C SER A 150 5.39 13.83 14.83
N ASP A 151 5.84 13.61 16.06
CA ASP A 151 6.88 12.65 16.41
C ASP A 151 6.22 11.28 16.70
N LEU A 152 6.62 10.26 15.96
CA LEU A 152 6.12 8.89 16.09
C LEU A 152 7.15 7.94 16.72
N SER A 153 8.25 8.44 17.29
CA SER A 153 9.31 7.63 17.91
C SER A 153 8.86 6.73 19.05
N ALA A 154 7.78 7.13 19.75
CA ALA A 154 7.16 6.34 20.81
C ALA A 154 6.15 5.29 20.28
N VAL A 155 5.87 5.28 18.98
CA VAL A 155 4.91 4.35 18.36
C VAL A 155 5.65 3.09 17.92
N ASN A 156 5.06 1.94 18.24
CA ASN A 156 5.46 0.65 17.70
C ASN A 156 4.33 0.04 16.88
N ILE A 157 4.58 -0.16 15.58
CA ILE A 157 3.69 -0.87 14.67
C ILE A 157 4.05 -2.34 14.71
N ASN A 158 3.28 -3.13 15.46
CA ASN A 158 3.48 -4.57 15.57
C ASN A 158 2.76 -5.31 14.43
N ILE A 159 3.45 -5.48 13.30
CA ILE A 159 2.94 -6.13 12.08
C ILE A 159 2.43 -7.55 12.39
N GLU A 160 3.04 -8.25 13.34
CA GLU A 160 2.66 -9.62 13.72
C GLU A 160 1.24 -9.71 14.29
N THR A 161 0.72 -8.60 14.82
CA THR A 161 -0.61 -8.55 15.46
C THR A 161 -1.72 -8.03 14.54
N LEU A 162 -1.39 -7.59 13.33
CA LEU A 162 -2.34 -6.93 12.42
C LEU A 162 -3.21 -7.90 11.61
N GLY A 163 -3.07 -9.21 11.80
CA GLY A 163 -3.94 -10.22 11.19
C GLY A 163 -3.65 -10.52 9.71
N PHE A 164 -2.43 -10.25 9.25
CA PHE A 164 -1.98 -10.60 7.90
C PHE A 164 -1.87 -12.11 7.70
N LYS A 165 -2.33 -12.60 6.54
CA LYS A 165 -2.38 -14.04 6.22
C LYS A 165 -0.99 -14.64 5.99
N ASN A 166 -0.05 -13.86 5.46
CA ASN A 166 1.26 -14.36 5.03
C ASN A 166 2.28 -13.20 4.91
N LYS A 167 3.54 -13.56 4.62
CA LYS A 167 4.65 -12.61 4.42
C LYS A 167 4.40 -11.61 3.29
N THR A 168 3.68 -11.98 2.23
CA THR A 168 3.35 -11.07 1.13
C THR A 168 2.47 -9.92 1.62
N GLU A 169 1.43 -10.22 2.38
CA GLU A 169 0.54 -9.19 2.93
C GLU A 169 1.25 -8.26 3.92
N LYS A 170 2.13 -8.84 4.77
CA LYS A 170 2.97 -8.04 5.69
C LYS A 170 3.93 -7.12 4.92
N ALA A 171 4.54 -7.61 3.84
CA ALA A 171 5.42 -6.83 3.00
C ALA A 171 4.66 -5.69 2.30
N ILE A 172 3.47 -5.94 1.76
CA ILE A 172 2.61 -4.91 1.15
C ILE A 172 2.31 -3.78 2.15
N PHE A 173 1.91 -4.14 3.37
CA PHE A 173 1.71 -3.16 4.44
C PHE A 173 2.99 -2.37 4.73
N PHE A 174 4.10 -3.06 4.94
CA PHE A 174 5.38 -2.45 5.26
C PHE A 174 5.82 -1.45 4.19
N PHE A 175 5.81 -1.83 2.91
CA PHE A 175 6.22 -0.96 1.81
C PHE A 175 5.35 0.30 1.74
N ASN A 176 4.02 0.15 1.82
CA ASN A 176 3.11 1.30 1.80
C ASN A 176 3.35 2.27 2.97
N MET A 177 3.65 1.75 4.16
CA MET A 177 3.93 2.60 5.33
C MET A 177 5.29 3.30 5.21
N VAL A 178 6.36 2.56 4.90
CA VAL A 178 7.72 3.11 4.82
C VAL A 178 7.86 4.12 3.69
N ASP A 179 7.32 3.81 2.49
CA ASP A 179 7.37 4.74 1.36
C ASP A 179 6.70 6.07 1.71
N ARG A 180 5.55 6.01 2.39
CA ARG A 180 4.78 7.19 2.72
C ARG A 180 5.36 8.00 3.88
N LEU A 181 6.03 7.35 4.83
CA LEU A 181 6.75 8.03 5.91
C LEU A 181 8.01 8.73 5.38
N ILE A 182 8.85 8.01 4.62
CA ILE A 182 10.22 8.45 4.32
C ILE A 182 10.72 8.20 2.90
N GLY A 183 10.04 7.38 2.09
CA GLY A 183 10.49 6.94 0.76
C GLY A 183 10.97 8.05 -0.17
N GLY A 184 10.04 8.63 -0.94
CA GLY A 184 10.36 9.73 -1.86
C GLY A 184 10.99 10.95 -1.17
N ARG A 185 10.70 11.17 0.13
CA ARG A 185 11.24 12.28 0.92
C ARG A 185 12.75 12.20 1.07
N PHE A 186 13.28 11.03 1.43
CA PHE A 186 14.72 10.87 1.65
C PHE A 186 15.49 11.06 0.35
N LYS A 187 14.96 10.56 -0.77
CA LYS A 187 15.53 10.78 -2.10
C LYS A 187 15.67 12.27 -2.42
N VAL A 188 14.59 13.05 -2.22
CA VAL A 188 14.60 14.51 -2.46
C VAL A 188 15.60 15.22 -1.52
N LEU A 189 15.57 14.92 -0.23
CA LEU A 189 16.49 15.53 0.74
C LEU A 189 17.94 15.19 0.44
N MET A 190 18.22 13.97 -0.01
CA MET A 190 19.56 13.53 -0.41
C MET A 190 20.05 14.30 -1.63
N THR A 191 19.20 14.48 -2.66
CA THR A 191 19.53 15.33 -3.83
C THR A 191 19.82 16.79 -3.41
N LEU A 192 19.07 17.32 -2.44
CA LEU A 192 19.29 18.65 -1.88
C LEU A 192 20.44 18.74 -0.87
N LYS A 193 21.15 17.63 -0.62
CA LYS A 193 22.24 17.51 0.36
C LYS A 193 21.83 17.93 1.78
N LYS A 194 20.59 17.62 2.17
CA LYS A 194 20.00 17.91 3.49
C LYS A 194 20.09 16.70 4.42
N ASN A 195 21.31 16.24 4.69
CA ASN A 195 21.58 15.07 5.54
C ASN A 195 21.07 15.27 6.97
N ASP A 196 21.18 16.49 7.50
CA ASP A 196 20.63 16.89 8.80
C ASP A 196 19.13 16.64 8.91
N LYS A 197 18.38 16.95 7.84
CA LYS A 197 16.93 16.72 7.78
C LYS A 197 16.56 15.26 7.66
N ILE A 198 17.36 14.47 6.95
CA ILE A 198 17.16 13.01 6.90
C ILE A 198 17.30 12.43 8.32
N VAL A 199 18.38 12.79 9.04
CA VAL A 199 18.60 12.36 10.43
C VAL A 199 17.50 12.85 11.37
N GLU A 200 17.00 14.08 11.19
CA GLU A 200 15.86 14.60 11.95
C GLU A 200 14.60 13.73 11.76
N PHE A 201 14.27 13.34 10.53
CA PHE A 201 13.12 12.48 10.26
C PHE A 201 13.31 11.07 10.81
N ILE A 202 14.52 10.49 10.70
CA ILE A 202 14.82 9.15 11.24
C ILE A 202 14.48 9.07 12.72
N LYS A 203 14.86 10.10 13.50
CA LYS A 203 14.62 10.16 14.95
C LYS A 203 13.14 10.18 15.33
N LYS A 204 12.25 10.57 14.42
CA LYS A 204 10.80 10.67 14.63
C LYS A 204 10.04 9.43 14.16
N LEU A 205 10.71 8.45 13.52
CA LEU A 205 10.03 7.30 12.91
C LEU A 205 9.43 6.36 13.96
N PRO A 206 8.29 5.74 13.65
CA PRO A 206 7.82 4.62 14.44
C PRO A 206 8.75 3.42 14.29
N LYS A 207 8.71 2.54 15.27
CA LYS A 207 9.33 1.22 15.19
C LYS A 207 8.37 0.22 14.55
N PHE A 208 8.93 -0.82 13.95
CA PHE A 208 8.22 -1.98 13.45
C PHE A 208 8.67 -3.21 14.24
N ASN A 209 7.74 -3.90 14.89
CA ASN A 209 8.04 -5.04 15.76
C ASN A 209 9.17 -4.73 16.79
N ASN A 210 9.11 -3.54 17.41
CA ASN A 210 10.08 -2.97 18.35
C ASN A 210 11.49 -2.69 17.80
N LYS A 211 11.68 -2.76 16.49
CA LYS A 211 12.95 -2.45 15.81
C LYS A 211 12.79 -1.29 14.84
N ASP A 212 13.89 -0.66 14.47
CA ASP A 212 13.87 0.34 13.41
C ASP A 212 13.45 -0.32 12.08
N TYR A 213 12.81 0.45 11.20
CA TYR A 213 12.20 -0.09 9.98
C TYR A 213 13.17 -0.89 9.10
N TYR A 214 14.46 -0.54 9.10
CA TYR A 214 15.47 -1.19 8.25
C TYR A 214 15.78 -2.63 8.67
N TYR A 215 15.37 -3.06 9.87
CA TYR A 215 15.48 -4.46 10.30
C TYR A 215 14.45 -5.40 9.67
N TYR A 216 13.39 -4.88 9.05
CA TYR A 216 12.38 -5.70 8.38
C TYR A 216 12.89 -6.14 7.00
N GLN A 217 13.05 -7.45 6.79
CA GLN A 217 13.70 -8.02 5.60
C GLN A 217 12.91 -9.17 4.94
N ASP A 218 11.66 -9.41 5.37
CA ASP A 218 10.85 -10.54 4.89
C ASP A 218 10.20 -10.25 3.53
N PHE A 219 11.02 -10.20 2.47
CA PHE A 219 10.59 -9.88 1.10
C PHE A 219 10.69 -11.08 0.14
N ASP A 220 10.77 -12.30 0.66
CA ASP A 220 10.83 -13.54 -0.13
C ASP A 220 9.44 -14.00 -0.58
N PHE A 221 8.68 -13.15 -1.28
CA PHE A 221 7.40 -13.53 -1.88
C PHE A 221 7.48 -13.55 -3.41
N GLU A 222 6.54 -14.25 -4.05
CA GLU A 222 6.36 -14.27 -5.50
C GLU A 222 5.95 -12.88 -5.99
N ASP A 223 6.66 -12.39 -7.00
CA ASP A 223 6.37 -11.08 -7.58
C ASP A 223 4.96 -11.03 -8.20
N PHE A 224 4.44 -9.82 -8.36
CA PHE A 224 3.14 -9.56 -8.98
C PHE A 224 3.13 -8.16 -9.57
N ASP A 225 2.06 -7.85 -10.29
CA ASP A 225 1.92 -6.53 -10.88
C ASP A 225 1.53 -5.49 -9.82
N PHE A 226 2.29 -4.41 -9.73
CA PHE A 226 1.78 -3.14 -9.23
C PHE A 226 0.84 -2.55 -10.27
N ILE A 227 -0.39 -2.21 -9.85
CA ILE A 227 -1.35 -1.53 -10.71
C ILE A 227 -1.37 -0.05 -10.31
N GLY A 228 -0.87 0.82 -11.18
CA GLY A 228 -0.97 2.28 -11.06
C GLY A 228 -2.15 2.84 -11.86
N TYR A 229 -2.24 4.18 -11.94
CA TYR A 229 -3.27 4.87 -12.75
C TYR A 229 -3.13 4.55 -14.25
N GLU A 230 -1.89 4.58 -14.75
CA GLU A 230 -1.58 4.45 -16.17
C GLU A 230 -0.37 3.52 -16.43
N ILE A 231 0.18 2.94 -15.36
CA ILE A 231 1.36 2.08 -15.40
C ILE A 231 1.05 0.75 -14.73
N THR A 232 1.57 -0.32 -15.31
CA THR A 232 1.66 -1.64 -14.71
C THR A 232 3.13 -2.05 -14.75
N GLU A 233 3.68 -2.45 -13.62
CA GLU A 233 5.08 -2.89 -13.51
C GLU A 233 5.25 -3.91 -12.38
N SER A 234 6.43 -4.54 -12.30
CA SER A 234 6.78 -5.46 -11.21
C SER A 234 6.70 -4.77 -9.85
N TYR A 235 5.93 -5.34 -8.93
CA TYR A 235 5.77 -4.85 -7.57
C TYR A 235 7.11 -4.88 -6.82
N LYS A 236 7.82 -6.02 -6.87
CA LYS A 236 9.13 -6.13 -6.21
C LYS A 236 10.14 -5.15 -6.79
N LYS A 237 10.21 -5.01 -8.11
CA LYS A 237 11.12 -4.05 -8.75
C LYS A 237 10.83 -2.62 -8.30
N ARG A 238 9.57 -2.22 -8.24
CA ARG A 238 9.16 -0.87 -7.79
C ARG A 238 9.48 -0.66 -6.31
N ASP A 239 8.90 -1.48 -5.44
CA ASP A 239 8.87 -1.22 -4.00
C ASP A 239 10.19 -1.59 -3.29
N ILE A 240 10.89 -2.64 -3.73
CA ILE A 240 12.24 -2.95 -3.20
C ILE A 240 13.26 -1.90 -3.68
N ASN A 241 13.19 -1.43 -4.93
CA ASN A 241 14.08 -0.36 -5.39
C ASN A 241 13.86 0.94 -4.60
N ASN A 242 12.60 1.31 -4.32
CA ASN A 242 12.29 2.47 -3.48
C ASN A 242 12.85 2.31 -2.06
N LEU A 243 12.77 1.10 -1.49
CA LEU A 243 13.39 0.80 -0.20
C LEU A 243 14.92 0.92 -0.26
N TYR A 244 15.58 0.47 -1.34
CA TYR A 244 17.01 0.69 -1.55
C TYR A 244 17.38 2.17 -1.56
N ASP A 245 16.69 2.98 -2.37
CA ASP A 245 16.93 4.43 -2.44
C ASP A 245 16.83 5.07 -1.04
N THR A 246 15.84 4.64 -0.26
CA THR A 246 15.61 5.10 1.11
C THR A 246 16.73 4.69 2.06
N LEU A 247 17.12 3.41 2.05
CA LEU A 247 18.16 2.86 2.92
C LEU A 247 19.54 3.43 2.60
N ILE A 248 19.87 3.60 1.32
CA ILE A 248 21.12 4.23 0.88
C ILE A 248 21.16 5.69 1.35
N SER A 249 20.06 6.43 1.18
CA SER A 249 19.97 7.81 1.67
C SER A 249 20.14 7.90 3.19
N HIS A 250 19.52 6.97 3.93
CA HIS A 250 19.68 6.86 5.39
C HIS A 250 21.13 6.56 5.77
N PHE A 251 21.73 5.52 5.17
CA PHE A 251 23.13 5.14 5.38
C PHE A 251 24.10 6.31 5.15
N ILE A 252 23.94 7.03 4.02
CA ILE A 252 24.80 8.17 3.67
C ILE A 252 24.61 9.30 4.68
N ALA A 253 23.37 9.65 5.03
CA ALA A 253 23.08 10.74 5.95
C ALA A 253 23.68 10.49 7.34
N LEU A 254 23.50 9.29 7.90
CA LEU A 254 24.11 8.92 9.19
C LEU A 254 25.64 8.89 9.12
N SER A 255 26.20 8.31 8.05
CA SER A 255 27.65 8.27 7.88
C SER A 255 28.28 9.67 7.83
N TYR A 256 27.56 10.63 7.24
CA TYR A 256 27.99 12.02 7.13
C TYR A 256 27.86 12.79 8.45
N ILE A 257 26.77 12.60 9.19
CA ILE A 257 26.44 13.39 10.40
C ILE A 257 27.02 12.77 11.67
N ASP A 258 26.78 11.48 11.89
CA ASP A 258 27.11 10.76 13.14
C ASP A 258 28.34 9.85 12.98
N GLY A 259 28.91 9.79 11.77
CA GLY A 259 30.11 9.04 11.44
C GLY A 259 29.84 7.65 10.87
N LYS A 260 30.83 7.15 10.13
CA LYS A 260 30.73 5.92 9.32
C LYS A 260 30.20 4.71 10.09
N LYS A 261 30.67 4.50 11.33
CA LYS A 261 30.27 3.35 12.18
C LYS A 261 28.77 3.33 12.48
N ILE A 262 28.14 4.50 12.63
CA ILE A 262 26.70 4.61 12.88
C ILE A 262 25.93 4.29 11.61
N GLY A 263 26.39 4.78 10.45
CA GLY A 263 25.80 4.43 9.16
C GLY A 263 25.87 2.92 8.87
N GLU A 264 27.01 2.28 9.16
CA GLU A 264 27.21 0.83 8.97
C GLU A 264 26.15 -0.04 9.65
N VAL A 265 25.53 0.42 10.74
CA VAL A 265 24.39 -0.28 11.38
C VAL A 265 23.24 -0.48 10.39
N VAL A 266 22.89 0.53 9.59
CA VAL A 266 21.84 0.42 8.57
C VAL A 266 22.25 -0.57 7.48
N TYR A 267 23.52 -0.55 7.07
CA TYR A 267 24.03 -1.47 6.05
C TYR A 267 23.86 -2.93 6.49
N TYR A 268 24.47 -3.31 7.62
CA TYR A 268 24.51 -4.71 8.07
C TYR A 268 23.15 -5.24 8.53
N ASN A 269 22.24 -4.38 8.98
CA ASN A 269 20.95 -4.77 9.51
C ASN A 269 19.79 -4.61 8.52
N SER A 270 20.06 -4.38 7.23
CA SER A 270 19.01 -4.21 6.21
C SER A 270 19.28 -5.04 4.96
N ILE A 271 18.41 -4.90 3.97
CA ILE A 271 18.58 -5.53 2.66
C ILE A 271 19.83 -5.05 1.90
N LEU A 272 20.47 -3.96 2.33
CA LEU A 272 21.76 -3.52 1.77
C LEU A 272 22.88 -4.56 1.91
N TYR A 273 22.77 -5.46 2.88
CA TYR A 273 23.72 -6.55 3.11
C TYR A 273 23.18 -7.93 2.69
N GLN A 274 22.12 -7.98 1.89
CA GLN A 274 21.45 -9.22 1.48
C GLN A 274 21.55 -9.43 -0.05
N PRO A 275 22.55 -10.20 -0.55
CA PRO A 275 22.81 -10.33 -1.98
C PRO A 275 21.62 -10.75 -2.84
N LYS A 276 20.72 -11.58 -2.29
CA LYS A 276 19.49 -12.03 -2.97
C LYS A 276 18.57 -10.88 -3.39
N TYR A 277 18.69 -9.70 -2.80
CA TYR A 277 17.88 -8.53 -3.15
C TYR A 277 18.61 -7.54 -4.05
N PHE A 278 19.91 -7.71 -4.34
CA PHE A 278 20.69 -6.71 -5.09
C PHE A 278 20.18 -6.51 -6.52
N GLU A 279 19.52 -7.52 -7.10
CA GLU A 279 18.91 -7.43 -8.44
C GLU A 279 17.85 -6.33 -8.58
N PHE A 280 17.23 -5.91 -7.47
CA PHE A 280 16.22 -4.86 -7.46
C PHE A 280 16.80 -3.46 -7.31
N SER A 281 18.10 -3.32 -7.07
CA SER A 281 18.77 -2.03 -6.89
C SER A 281 19.43 -1.55 -8.17
N VAL A 282 19.30 -0.27 -8.49
CA VAL A 282 20.12 0.38 -9.53
C VAL A 282 21.62 0.38 -9.19
N ALA A 283 21.96 0.26 -7.89
CA ALA A 283 23.34 0.21 -7.39
C ALA A 283 23.86 -1.24 -7.20
N LYS A 284 23.28 -2.23 -7.89
CA LYS A 284 23.64 -3.66 -7.78
C LYS A 284 25.15 -3.92 -7.72
N LYS A 285 25.91 -3.41 -8.70
CA LYS A 285 27.36 -3.65 -8.81
C LYS A 285 28.14 -3.11 -7.62
N ASP A 286 27.73 -1.95 -7.11
CA ASP A 286 28.37 -1.33 -5.96
C ASP A 286 28.06 -2.13 -4.68
N LEU A 287 26.81 -2.57 -4.52
CA LEU A 287 26.39 -3.44 -3.41
C LEU A 287 27.15 -4.77 -3.40
N GLU A 288 27.29 -5.42 -4.55
CA GLU A 288 28.08 -6.65 -4.72
C GLU A 288 29.55 -6.40 -4.32
N THR A 289 30.15 -5.32 -4.80
CA THR A 289 31.55 -4.96 -4.49
C THR A 289 31.76 -4.70 -2.99
N ILE A 290 30.85 -3.97 -2.35
CA ILE A 290 30.92 -3.68 -0.92
C ILE A 290 30.73 -4.97 -0.11
N TYR A 291 29.77 -5.82 -0.50
CA TYR A 291 29.50 -7.10 0.15
C TYR A 291 30.74 -8.00 0.14
N GLU A 292 31.37 -8.21 -1.02
CA GLU A 292 32.58 -9.03 -1.14
C GLU A 292 33.76 -8.49 -0.31
N ARG A 293 33.89 -7.16 -0.16
CA ARG A 293 34.93 -6.55 0.68
C ARG A 293 34.67 -6.65 2.18
N SER A 294 33.44 -6.97 2.57
CA SER A 294 33.00 -7.03 3.96
C SER A 294 32.93 -8.46 4.52
N LYS A 295 33.21 -9.47 3.68
CA LYS A 295 33.49 -10.85 4.10
C LYS A 295 34.89 -10.93 4.69
#